data_AF-A0A421CKV0-F1
#
_entry.id   AF-A0A421CKV0-F1
#
_cell.length_a   1.000
_cell.length_b   1.000
_cell.length_c   1.000
_cell.angle_alpha   90.00
_cell.angle_beta   90.00
_cell.angle_gamma   90.00
#
_symmetry.space_group_name_H-M   'P 1'
#
loop_
_entity.id
_entity.type
_entity.pdbx_description
1 polymer ?
#
loop_
_entity_poly.entity_id
_entity_poly.type
_entity_poly.pdbx_seq_one_letter_code
_entity_poly.pdbx_strand_id
1 'polypeptide(L)'
;MPRLRRMLSDWNALYVKSLMKQIETQSKTTLIKWVTDYSERILLPLWLKYYPSDLRPKFAINAARQWLSGEIKLPQAKKKILRCHEAARDAQNSPAAQAAARAIAQSASTIHAARHCIGLALYGALAVAYDTLGIEAHWEHLELCAAMECGRMLNALRTISVEDEPNPAKLEWNC
;
A
#
# COMPACT_ATOMS: atom_id res chain seq x y z
N MET A 1 -2.59 25.27 11.07
CA MET A 1 -2.97 24.22 10.10
C MET A 1 -3.36 22.96 10.87
N PRO A 2 -4.50 22.31 10.53
CA PRO A 2 -4.83 21.02 11.12
C PRO A 2 -3.72 20.01 10.83
N ARG A 3 -3.43 19.14 11.80
CA ARG A 3 -2.37 18.14 11.69
C ARG A 3 -2.75 17.13 10.60
N LEU A 4 -1.97 17.06 9.52
CA LEU A 4 -2.18 16.07 8.46
C LEU A 4 -2.18 14.66 9.03
N ARG A 5 -3.14 13.87 8.57
CA ARG A 5 -3.26 12.46 8.97
C ARG A 5 -2.21 11.65 8.22
N ARG A 6 -1.55 10.76 8.96
CA ARG A 6 -0.48 9.92 8.40
C ARG A 6 -1.02 8.67 7.70
N MET A 7 -2.20 8.21 8.11
CA MET A 7 -2.88 7.02 7.59
C MET A 7 -4.37 7.11 7.92
N LEU A 8 -5.19 6.32 7.22
CA LEU A 8 -6.53 5.98 7.67
C LEU A 8 -6.41 5.17 8.97
N SER A 9 -7.02 5.65 10.04
CA SER A 9 -6.91 5.06 11.38
C SER A 9 -8.23 4.47 11.90
N ASP A 10 -9.34 4.72 11.20
CA ASP A 10 -10.62 4.11 11.55
C ASP A 10 -10.74 2.72 10.91
N TRP A 11 -10.38 1.71 11.69
CA TRP A 11 -10.53 0.30 11.30
C TRP A 11 -12.00 -0.15 11.26
N ASN A 12 -12.92 0.63 11.83
CA ASN A 12 -14.34 0.34 11.80
C ASN A 12 -15.05 0.85 10.56
N ALA A 13 -14.42 1.73 9.78
CA ALA A 13 -14.96 2.22 8.53
C ALA A 13 -15.28 1.07 7.56
N LEU A 14 -16.46 1.14 6.93
CA LEU A 14 -16.97 0.06 6.09
C LEU A 14 -16.01 -0.29 4.94
N TYR A 15 -15.38 0.71 4.32
CA TYR A 15 -14.42 0.48 3.23
C TYR A 15 -13.15 -0.25 3.69
N VAL A 16 -12.71 -0.08 4.95
CA VAL A 16 -11.59 -0.83 5.52
C VAL A 16 -12.03 -2.25 5.85
N LYS A 17 -13.17 -2.42 6.53
CA LYS A 17 -13.72 -3.74 6.88
C LYS A 17 -13.97 -4.62 5.67
N SER A 18 -14.57 -4.08 4.61
CA SER A 18 -14.81 -4.82 3.37
C SER A 18 -13.51 -5.30 2.72
N LEU A 19 -12.47 -4.47 2.78
CA LEU A 19 -11.16 -4.85 2.27
C LEU A 19 -10.49 -5.93 3.13
N MET A 20 -10.50 -5.77 4.46
CA MET A 20 -9.95 -6.77 5.40
C MET A 20 -10.61 -8.13 5.22
N LYS A 21 -11.94 -8.20 5.11
CA LYS A 21 -12.67 -9.43 4.85
C LYS A 21 -12.21 -10.13 3.58
N GLN A 22 -11.97 -9.38 2.50
CA GLN A 22 -11.45 -9.97 1.27
C GLN A 22 -9.99 -10.43 1.44
N ILE A 23 -9.17 -9.66 2.15
CA ILE A 23 -7.77 -10.02 2.39
C ILE A 23 -7.66 -11.34 3.17
N GLU A 24 -8.52 -11.53 4.18
CA GLU A 24 -8.56 -12.73 5.04
C GLU A 24 -8.83 -14.02 4.28
N THR A 25 -9.45 -13.96 3.11
CA THR A 25 -9.73 -15.15 2.29
C THR A 25 -8.58 -15.53 1.37
N GLN A 26 -7.51 -14.73 1.28
CA GLN A 26 -6.50 -14.88 0.23
C GLN A 26 -5.14 -15.32 0.76
N SER A 27 -4.44 -16.12 -0.05
CA SER A 27 -3.07 -16.54 0.27
C SER A 27 -2.09 -15.38 0.22
N LYS A 28 -0.96 -15.54 0.94
CA LYS A 28 0.11 -14.54 0.95
C LYS A 28 0.61 -14.23 -0.47
N THR A 29 0.64 -15.23 -1.35
CA THR A 29 1.03 -15.07 -2.76
C THR A 29 0.08 -14.13 -3.50
N THR A 30 -1.23 -14.35 -3.40
CA THR A 30 -2.25 -13.47 -4.00
C THR A 30 -2.14 -12.06 -3.46
N LEU A 31 -1.98 -11.90 -2.14
CA LEU A 31 -1.83 -10.60 -1.51
C LEU A 31 -0.58 -9.86 -2.00
N ILE A 32 0.58 -10.53 -2.14
CA ILE A 32 1.80 -9.90 -2.66
C ILE A 32 1.61 -9.43 -4.10
N LYS A 33 1.00 -10.25 -4.97
CA LYS A 33 0.70 -9.86 -6.36
C LYS A 33 -0.19 -8.63 -6.41
N TRP A 34 -1.32 -8.67 -5.71
CA TRP A 34 -2.26 -7.57 -5.64
C TRP A 34 -1.59 -6.26 -5.23
N VAL A 35 -0.86 -6.26 -4.10
CA VAL A 35 -0.29 -5.02 -3.58
C VAL A 35 0.87 -4.49 -4.42
N THR A 36 1.66 -5.36 -5.03
CA THR A 36 2.79 -4.95 -5.90
C THR A 36 2.28 -4.39 -7.22
N ASP A 37 1.29 -5.04 -7.85
CA ASP A 37 0.70 -4.59 -9.10
C ASP A 37 -0.06 -3.27 -8.93
N TYR A 38 -0.84 -3.14 -7.84
CA TYR A 38 -1.55 -1.89 -7.55
C TYR A 38 -0.56 -0.75 -7.26
N SER A 39 0.48 -1.03 -6.47
CA SER A 39 1.52 -0.06 -6.15
C SER A 39 2.28 0.42 -7.39
N GLU A 40 2.66 -0.50 -8.29
CA GLU A 40 3.35 -0.13 -9.52
C GLU A 40 2.47 0.71 -10.44
N ARG A 41 1.19 0.35 -10.57
CA ARG A 41 0.27 1.01 -11.49
C ARG A 41 -0.15 2.40 -11.00
N ILE A 42 -0.37 2.57 -9.70
CA ILE A 42 -1.02 3.77 -9.15
C ILE A 42 -0.04 4.61 -8.31
N LEU A 43 0.68 3.99 -7.39
CA LEU A 43 1.46 4.71 -6.38
C LEU A 43 2.87 5.07 -6.87
N LEU A 44 3.49 4.24 -7.70
CA LEU A 44 4.81 4.53 -8.26
C LEU A 44 4.78 5.76 -9.19
N PRO A 45 3.81 5.91 -10.13
CA PRO A 45 3.68 7.15 -10.89
C PRO A 45 3.46 8.38 -10.02
N LEU A 46 2.64 8.25 -8.95
CA LEU A 46 2.44 9.33 -7.98
C LEU A 46 3.76 9.74 -7.33
N TRP A 47 4.55 8.78 -6.85
CA TRP A 47 5.88 9.07 -6.30
C TRP A 47 6.79 9.79 -7.31
N LEU A 48 6.87 9.28 -8.54
CA LEU A 48 7.77 9.80 -9.58
C LEU A 48 7.37 11.20 -10.07
N LYS A 49 6.11 11.62 -9.89
CA LYS A 49 5.67 13.01 -10.12
C LYS A 49 6.43 14.01 -9.23
N TYR A 50 6.73 13.63 -7.99
CA TYR A 50 7.42 14.49 -7.01
C TYR A 50 8.93 14.22 -6.93
N TYR A 51 9.35 12.97 -7.09
CA TYR A 51 10.76 12.54 -6.96
C TYR A 51 11.18 11.69 -8.18
N PRO A 52 11.31 12.28 -9.39
CA PRO A 52 11.47 11.54 -10.65
C PRO A 52 12.76 10.71 -10.72
N SER A 53 13.82 11.13 -10.04
CA SER A 53 15.12 10.43 -10.04
C SER A 53 15.26 9.42 -8.89
N ASP A 54 14.34 9.40 -7.92
CA ASP A 54 14.43 8.49 -6.78
C ASP A 54 13.69 7.17 -7.06
N LEU A 55 14.47 6.14 -7.40
CA LEU A 55 13.94 4.82 -7.75
C LEU A 55 13.81 3.87 -6.54
N ARG A 56 14.02 4.34 -5.31
CA ARG A 56 13.91 3.49 -4.09
C ARG A 56 12.56 2.77 -4.01
N PRO A 57 11.40 3.39 -4.31
CA PRO A 57 10.12 2.67 -4.32
C PRO A 57 9.99 1.62 -5.43
N LYS A 58 10.47 1.93 -6.65
CA LYS A 58 10.50 0.96 -7.76
C LYS A 58 11.32 -0.28 -7.39
N PHE A 59 12.47 -0.08 -6.76
CA PHE A 59 13.31 -1.20 -6.32
C PHE A 59 12.66 -2.06 -5.23
N ALA A 60 11.84 -1.48 -4.35
CA ALA A 60 11.11 -2.25 -3.35
C ALA A 60 10.03 -3.14 -3.99
N ILE A 61 9.28 -2.61 -4.96
CA ILE A 61 8.29 -3.39 -5.73
C ILE A 61 8.97 -4.56 -6.47
N ASN A 62 10.05 -4.25 -7.21
CA ASN A 62 10.79 -5.27 -7.95
C ASN A 62 11.35 -6.36 -7.01
N ALA A 63 11.93 -5.96 -5.87
CA ALA A 63 12.45 -6.91 -4.90
C ALA A 63 11.37 -7.82 -4.31
N ALA A 64 10.14 -7.32 -4.10
CA ALA A 64 9.03 -8.15 -3.65
C ALA A 64 8.64 -9.20 -4.72
N ARG A 65 8.65 -8.82 -6.00
CA ARG A 65 8.40 -9.74 -7.12
C ARG A 65 9.51 -10.79 -7.29
N GLN A 66 10.78 -10.36 -7.21
CA GLN A 66 11.93 -11.27 -7.27
C GLN A 66 11.96 -12.24 -6.10
N TRP A 67 11.53 -11.81 -4.92
CA TRP A 67 11.38 -12.72 -3.79
C TRP A 67 10.26 -13.73 -4.03
N LEU A 68 9.12 -13.27 -4.57
CA LEU A 68 7.98 -14.14 -4.88
C LEU A 68 8.32 -15.19 -5.94
N SER A 69 9.18 -14.86 -6.92
CA SER A 69 9.67 -15.80 -7.94
C SER A 69 10.80 -16.71 -7.45
N GLY A 70 11.34 -16.47 -6.24
CA GLY A 70 12.46 -17.24 -5.67
C GLY A 70 13.85 -16.80 -6.15
N GLU A 71 13.95 -15.75 -6.96
CA GLU A 71 15.20 -15.20 -7.49
C GLU A 71 16.11 -14.62 -6.40
N ILE A 72 15.52 -13.99 -5.37
CA ILE A 72 16.28 -13.41 -4.25
C ILE A 72 15.77 -13.92 -2.90
N LYS A 73 16.67 -13.93 -1.91
CA LYS A 73 16.33 -14.28 -0.52
C LYS A 73 15.77 -13.07 0.23
N LEU A 74 15.01 -13.35 1.29
CA LEU A 74 14.34 -12.33 2.10
C LEU A 74 15.28 -11.19 2.58
N PRO A 75 16.53 -11.43 3.03
CA PRO A 75 17.43 -10.35 3.44
C PRO A 75 17.76 -9.35 2.33
N GLN A 76 17.92 -9.82 1.08
CA GLN A 76 18.18 -8.97 -0.08
C GLN A 76 16.97 -8.07 -0.36
N ALA A 77 15.77 -8.63 -0.32
CA ALA A 77 14.54 -7.87 -0.50
C ALA A 77 14.32 -6.84 0.62
N LYS A 78 14.53 -7.24 1.88
CA LYS A 78 14.43 -6.35 3.05
C LYS A 78 15.31 -5.10 2.93
N LYS A 79 16.54 -5.24 2.41
CA LYS A 79 17.43 -4.08 2.19
C LYS A 79 16.80 -3.03 1.26
N LYS A 80 16.14 -3.46 0.18
CA LYS A 80 15.45 -2.55 -0.76
C LYS A 80 14.19 -1.94 -0.15
N ILE A 81 13.44 -2.72 0.61
CA ILE A 81 12.24 -2.26 1.34
C ILE A 81 12.59 -1.18 2.37
N LEU A 82 13.66 -1.37 3.14
CA LEU A 82 14.12 -0.38 4.12
C LEU A 82 14.53 0.94 3.45
N ARG A 83 15.19 0.88 2.28
CA ARG A 83 15.50 2.08 1.48
C ARG A 83 14.23 2.81 1.02
N CYS A 84 13.15 2.09 0.69
CA CYS A 84 11.87 2.71 0.38
C CYS A 84 11.23 3.39 1.61
N HIS A 85 11.33 2.78 2.80
CA HIS A 85 10.90 3.44 4.04
C HIS A 85 11.66 4.74 4.32
N GLU A 86 12.96 4.77 4.02
CA GLU A 86 13.75 6.00 4.15
C GLU A 86 13.35 7.05 3.11
N ALA A 87 13.07 6.65 1.86
CA ALA A 87 12.52 7.58 0.87
C ALA A 87 11.26 8.28 1.37
N ALA A 88 10.38 7.52 2.03
CA ALA A 88 9.20 8.09 2.66
C ALA A 88 9.53 9.02 3.84
N ARG A 89 10.62 8.78 4.58
CA ARG A 89 11.09 9.69 5.65
C ARG A 89 11.72 10.94 5.09
N ASP A 90 12.41 10.87 3.97
CA ASP A 90 13.05 12.02 3.33
C ASP A 90 11.99 12.95 2.70
N ALA A 91 10.89 12.39 2.19
CA ALA A 91 9.80 13.13 1.55
C ALA A 91 8.82 13.86 2.51
N GLN A 92 9.26 14.25 3.71
CA GLN A 92 8.39 14.87 4.73
C GLN A 92 7.66 16.14 4.26
N ASN A 93 8.24 16.85 3.29
CA ASN A 93 7.67 18.08 2.74
C ASN A 93 6.64 17.81 1.62
N SER A 94 6.36 16.55 1.30
CA SER A 94 5.44 16.15 0.24
C SER A 94 4.49 15.06 0.76
N PRO A 95 3.40 15.41 1.47
CA PRO A 95 2.54 14.43 2.14
C PRO A 95 1.99 13.33 1.23
N ALA A 96 1.60 13.67 -0.01
CA ALA A 96 1.15 12.70 -1.01
C ALA A 96 2.26 11.70 -1.37
N ALA A 97 3.45 12.18 -1.73
CA ALA A 97 4.60 11.34 -2.06
C ALA A 97 5.08 10.51 -0.86
N GLN A 98 5.13 11.10 0.34
CA GLN A 98 5.46 10.39 1.57
C GLN A 98 4.47 9.25 1.83
N ALA A 99 3.17 9.50 1.70
CA ALA A 99 2.14 8.47 1.88
C ALA A 99 2.28 7.36 0.82
N ALA A 100 2.54 7.70 -0.45
CA ALA A 100 2.77 6.72 -1.51
C ALA A 100 4.00 5.85 -1.24
N ALA A 101 5.15 6.42 -0.86
CA ALA A 101 6.34 5.64 -0.52
C ALA A 101 6.13 4.77 0.73
N ARG A 102 5.36 5.22 1.74
CA ARG A 102 4.96 4.38 2.88
C ARG A 102 4.11 3.20 2.43
N ALA A 103 3.11 3.46 1.60
CA ALA A 103 2.23 2.44 1.06
C ALA A 103 3.02 1.39 0.27
N ILE A 104 3.89 1.81 -0.66
CA ILE A 104 4.75 0.92 -1.45
C ILE A 104 5.67 0.09 -0.55
N ALA A 105 6.27 0.70 0.48
CA ALA A 105 7.13 -0.01 1.41
C ALA A 105 6.34 -1.07 2.23
N GLN A 106 5.11 -0.77 2.65
CA GLN A 106 4.22 -1.74 3.31
C GLN A 106 3.82 -2.86 2.34
N SER A 107 3.42 -2.53 1.12
CA SER A 107 3.10 -3.50 0.07
C SER A 107 4.25 -4.46 -0.21
N ALA A 108 5.47 -3.94 -0.33
CA ALA A 108 6.65 -4.80 -0.48
C ALA A 108 6.95 -5.61 0.80
N SER A 109 6.65 -5.07 1.99
CA SER A 109 6.80 -5.78 3.27
C SER A 109 5.83 -6.95 3.45
N THR A 110 4.80 -7.09 2.60
CA THR A 110 3.90 -8.26 2.59
C THR A 110 4.67 -9.57 2.41
N ILE A 111 5.83 -9.55 1.73
CA ILE A 111 6.72 -10.73 1.63
C ILE A 111 7.26 -11.18 2.99
N HIS A 112 7.42 -10.26 3.94
CA HIS A 112 7.88 -10.58 5.28
C HIS A 112 6.72 -11.11 6.13
N ALA A 113 5.60 -10.39 6.16
CA ALA A 113 4.38 -10.78 6.87
C ALA A 113 3.14 -10.30 6.11
N ALA A 114 2.18 -11.20 5.88
CA ALA A 114 1.03 -10.93 5.01
C ALA A 114 0.21 -9.71 5.46
N ARG A 115 0.12 -9.45 6.77
CA ARG A 115 -0.60 -8.29 7.35
C ARG A 115 -0.16 -6.93 6.81
N HIS A 116 1.07 -6.81 6.32
CA HIS A 116 1.55 -5.54 5.75
C HIS A 116 0.77 -5.11 4.50
N CYS A 117 0.02 -6.02 3.86
CA CYS A 117 -0.78 -5.68 2.68
C CYS A 117 -1.83 -4.58 2.94
N ILE A 118 -2.40 -4.50 4.15
CA ILE A 118 -3.39 -3.46 4.49
C ILE A 118 -2.79 -2.05 4.41
N GLY A 119 -1.46 -1.92 4.55
CA GLY A 119 -0.77 -0.65 4.39
C GLY A 119 -0.95 -0.03 3.00
N LEU A 120 -1.27 -0.83 1.98
CA LEU A 120 -1.68 -0.30 0.67
C LEU A 120 -2.89 0.65 0.82
N ALA A 121 -3.94 0.21 1.52
CA ALA A 121 -5.13 1.03 1.71
C ALA A 121 -4.90 2.16 2.71
N LEU A 122 -4.32 1.87 3.87
CA LEU A 122 -4.22 2.86 4.95
C LEU A 122 -3.37 4.07 4.55
N TYR A 123 -2.31 3.86 3.76
CA TYR A 123 -1.44 4.93 3.30
C TYR A 123 -1.72 5.34 1.85
N GLY A 124 -1.95 4.38 0.95
CA GLY A 124 -2.10 4.65 -0.48
C GLY A 124 -3.38 5.39 -0.81
N ALA A 125 -4.48 5.12 -0.10
CA ALA A 125 -5.73 5.85 -0.29
C ALA A 125 -5.60 7.33 0.07
N LEU A 126 -4.88 7.64 1.17
CA LEU A 126 -4.54 9.02 1.50
C LEU A 126 -3.55 9.65 0.53
N ALA A 127 -2.59 8.89 0.00
CA ALA A 127 -1.67 9.39 -1.01
C ALA A 127 -2.44 9.92 -2.24
N VAL A 128 -3.40 9.12 -2.74
CA VAL A 128 -4.25 9.49 -3.86
C VAL A 128 -5.14 10.69 -3.52
N ALA A 129 -5.77 10.70 -2.34
CA ALA A 129 -6.61 11.82 -1.91
C ALA A 129 -5.82 13.13 -1.83
N TYR A 130 -4.60 13.11 -1.25
CA TYR A 130 -3.73 14.28 -1.16
C TYR A 130 -3.21 14.77 -2.51
N ASP A 131 -2.87 13.86 -3.42
CA ASP A 131 -2.46 14.25 -4.78
C ASP A 131 -3.63 14.83 -5.59
N THR A 132 -4.83 14.31 -5.40
CA THR A 132 -6.03 14.67 -6.19
C THR A 132 -6.67 15.97 -5.70
N LEU A 133 -6.85 16.12 -4.39
CA LEU A 133 -7.63 17.22 -3.80
C LEU A 133 -6.75 18.29 -3.13
N GLY A 134 -5.46 18.00 -2.95
CA GLY A 134 -4.56 18.83 -2.17
C GLY A 134 -4.71 18.61 -0.66
N ILE A 135 -3.65 18.95 0.08
CA ILE A 135 -3.55 18.71 1.53
C ILE A 135 -4.41 19.67 2.37
N GLU A 136 -4.87 20.77 1.78
CA GLU A 136 -5.70 21.78 2.44
C GLU A 136 -7.21 21.50 2.31
N ALA A 137 -7.60 20.45 1.59
CA ALA A 137 -9.00 20.06 1.46
C ALA A 137 -9.60 19.62 2.81
N HIS A 138 -10.90 19.85 2.98
CA HIS A 138 -11.62 19.38 4.17
C HIS A 138 -11.53 17.85 4.31
N TRP A 139 -11.42 17.37 5.55
CA TRP A 139 -11.25 15.95 5.85
C TRP A 139 -12.35 15.08 5.25
N GLU A 140 -13.61 15.53 5.26
CA GLU A 140 -14.73 14.78 4.69
C GLU A 140 -14.55 14.47 3.20
N HIS A 141 -14.00 15.43 2.43
CA HIS A 141 -13.70 15.22 1.01
C HIS A 141 -12.49 14.31 0.80
N LEU A 142 -11.45 14.47 1.62
CA LEU A 142 -10.27 13.60 1.60
C LEU A 142 -10.64 12.15 1.94
N GLU A 143 -11.46 11.96 2.97
CA GLU A 143 -11.95 10.65 3.40
C GLU A 143 -12.84 10.01 2.34
N LEU A 144 -13.75 10.76 1.72
CA LEU A 144 -14.58 10.25 0.64
C LEU A 144 -13.72 9.78 -0.55
N CYS A 145 -12.72 10.58 -0.95
CA CYS A 145 -11.78 10.21 -2.00
C CYS A 145 -10.96 8.95 -1.63
N ALA A 146 -10.48 8.88 -0.39
CA ALA A 146 -9.77 7.72 0.12
C ALA A 146 -10.66 6.47 0.18
N ALA A 147 -11.92 6.60 0.58
CA ALA A 147 -12.89 5.50 0.59
C ALA A 147 -13.15 4.95 -0.83
N MET A 148 -13.28 5.84 -1.82
CA MET A 148 -13.37 5.44 -3.23
C MET A 148 -12.12 4.69 -3.71
N GLU A 149 -10.93 5.16 -3.33
CA GLU A 149 -9.67 4.49 -3.65
C GLU A 149 -9.57 3.10 -2.98
N CYS A 150 -9.98 2.97 -1.72
CA CYS A 150 -10.12 1.66 -1.06
C CYS A 150 -11.07 0.72 -1.82
N GLY A 151 -12.17 1.25 -2.37
CA GLY A 151 -13.08 0.49 -3.24
C GLY A 151 -12.40 0.00 -4.52
N ARG A 152 -11.57 0.83 -5.17
CA ARG A 152 -10.77 0.42 -6.33
C ARG A 152 -9.73 -0.65 -5.97
N MET A 153 -9.07 -0.51 -4.82
CA MET A 153 -8.13 -1.49 -4.28
C MET A 153 -8.82 -2.83 -4.00
N LEU A 154 -10.01 -2.82 -3.40
CA LEU A 154 -10.83 -4.02 -3.17
C LEU A 154 -11.20 -4.70 -4.48
N ASN A 155 -11.68 -3.94 -5.48
CA ASN A 155 -12.01 -4.50 -6.79
C ASN A 155 -10.79 -5.13 -7.45
N ALA A 156 -9.63 -4.49 -7.38
CA ALA A 156 -8.38 -5.06 -7.89
C ALA A 156 -7.97 -6.36 -7.19
N LEU A 157 -8.20 -6.48 -5.87
CA LEU A 157 -7.97 -7.74 -5.15
C LEU A 157 -8.93 -8.82 -5.61
N ARG A 158 -10.22 -8.49 -5.74
CA ARG A 158 -11.26 -9.43 -6.19
C ARG A 158 -10.97 -10.00 -7.57
N THR A 159 -10.45 -9.20 -8.50
CA THR A 159 -10.09 -9.65 -9.85
C THR A 159 -9.05 -10.78 -9.87
N ILE A 160 -8.18 -10.85 -8.87
CA ILE A 160 -7.15 -11.89 -8.77
C ILE A 160 -7.37 -12.85 -7.60
N SER A 161 -8.51 -12.74 -6.92
CA SER A 161 -8.82 -13.59 -5.78
C SER A 161 -9.07 -15.02 -6.25
N VAL A 162 -8.60 -15.97 -5.45
CA VAL A 162 -8.86 -17.38 -5.64
C VAL A 162 -10.13 -17.72 -4.87
N GLU A 163 -11.13 -18.27 -5.58
CA GLU A 163 -12.35 -18.80 -4.98
C GLU A 163 -12.00 -20.02 -4.13
N ASP A 164 -12.56 -20.08 -2.92
CA ASP A 164 -12.29 -21.14 -1.93
C ASP A 164 -10.80 -21.45 -1.75
N GLU A 165 -9.97 -20.40 -1.67
CA GLU A 165 -8.53 -20.50 -1.48
C GLU A 165 -8.18 -21.48 -0.34
N PRO A 166 -7.51 -22.61 -0.62
CA PRO A 166 -7.26 -23.65 0.37
C PRO A 166 -6.27 -23.24 1.46
N ASN A 167 -5.43 -22.23 1.20
CA ASN A 167 -4.37 -21.80 2.11
C ASN A 167 -4.39 -20.28 2.35
N PRO A 168 -5.46 -19.73 2.96
CA PRO A 168 -5.53 -18.31 3.23
C PRO A 168 -4.43 -17.89 4.21
N ALA A 169 -3.95 -16.66 4.06
CA ALA A 169 -2.96 -16.12 4.98
C ALA A 169 -3.56 -16.00 6.39
N LYS A 170 -2.86 -16.54 7.40
CA LYS A 170 -3.22 -16.31 8.81
C LYS A 170 -2.91 -14.86 9.17
N LEU A 171 -3.94 -14.07 9.40
CA LEU A 171 -3.84 -12.64 9.68
C LEU A 171 -4.46 -12.33 11.03
N GLU A 172 -3.71 -11.59 11.83
CA GLU A 172 -4.19 -10.99 13.07
C GLU A 172 -4.09 -9.48 12.91
N TRP A 173 -5.23 -8.82 13.03
CA TRP A 173 -5.32 -7.37 12.97
C TRP A 173 -5.20 -6.82 14.38
N ASN A 174 -4.13 -6.08 14.64
CA ASN A 174 -4.00 -5.29 15.86
C ASN A 174 -4.77 -3.98 15.65
N CYS A 175 -6.09 -4.08 15.58
CA CYS A 175 -7.01 -2.93 15.54
C CYS A 175 -7.25 -2.39 16.95
#